data_AF-A0A2D9JS95-F1
#
_entry.id   AF-A0A2D9JS95-F1
#
_cell.length_a   1.000
_cell.length_b   1.000
_cell.length_c   1.000
_cell.angle_alpha   90.00
_cell.angle_beta   90.00
_cell.angle_gamma   90.00
#
_symmetry.space_group_name_H-M   'P 1'
#
loop_
_entity.id
_entity.type
_entity.pdbx_description
1 polymer ?
#
loop_
_entity_poly.entity_id
_entity_poly.type
_entity_poly.pdbx_seq_one_letter_code
_entity_poly.pdbx_strand_id
1 'polypeptide(L)'
;MGLTIAELRGPVGALILRRWNFTDELVTVALEAEDWQRDRSSPPDCCDVVVLAQLLSYSGRAEGARLPQASSVPAFGRLCLGKQKASATLELLTSAKRSIKSMQRALLASTRK
;
A
#
# COMPACT_ATOMS: atom_id res chain seq x y z
N MET A 1 -19.72 -10.58 12.87
CA MET A 1 -19.84 -9.22 12.30
C MET A 1 -18.53 -8.65 11.72
N GLY A 2 -17.33 -9.04 12.17
CA GLY A 2 -16.06 -8.48 11.64
C GLY A 2 -15.67 -8.90 10.21
N LEU A 3 -16.08 -10.09 9.75
CA LEU A 3 -15.75 -10.60 8.40
C LEU A 3 -16.32 -9.71 7.29
N THR A 4 -17.53 -9.21 7.47
CA THR A 4 -18.22 -8.39 6.47
C THR A 4 -17.50 -7.07 6.17
N ILE A 5 -16.90 -6.44 7.18
CA ILE A 5 -16.12 -5.20 6.98
C ILE A 5 -14.80 -5.52 6.26
N ALA A 6 -14.13 -6.61 6.64
CA ALA A 6 -12.87 -7.02 6.02
C ALA A 6 -13.05 -7.38 4.53
N GLU A 7 -14.15 -8.03 4.17
CA GLU A 7 -14.46 -8.41 2.78
C GLU A 7 -14.94 -7.23 1.94
N LEU A 8 -15.70 -6.29 2.53
CA LEU A 8 -16.30 -5.20 1.77
C LEU A 8 -15.45 -3.94 1.70
N ARG A 9 -14.47 -3.73 2.60
CA ARG A 9 -13.68 -2.48 2.61
C ARG A 9 -12.98 -2.21 1.29
N GLY A 10 -12.46 -3.25 0.62
CA GLY A 10 -11.80 -3.11 -0.68
C GLY A 10 -12.79 -2.71 -1.79
N PRO A 11 -13.83 -3.53 -2.06
CA PRO A 11 -14.86 -3.22 -3.04
C PRO A 11 -15.56 -1.87 -2.81
N VAL A 12 -15.93 -1.57 -1.55
CA VAL A 12 -16.58 -0.30 -1.19
C VAL A 12 -15.63 0.88 -1.37
N GLY A 13 -14.37 0.75 -0.94
CA GLY A 13 -13.35 1.79 -1.15
C GLY A 13 -13.13 2.08 -2.63
N ALA A 14 -13.03 1.04 -3.46
CA ALA A 14 -12.89 1.17 -4.91
C ALA A 14 -14.12 1.87 -5.55
N LEU A 15 -15.34 1.52 -5.13
CA LEU A 15 -16.57 2.17 -5.59
C LEU A 15 -16.59 3.67 -5.26
N ILE A 16 -16.21 4.05 -4.04
CA ILE A 16 -16.14 5.45 -3.62
C ILE A 16 -15.11 6.21 -4.47
N LEU A 17 -13.90 5.68 -4.63
CA LEU A 17 -12.84 6.34 -5.41
C LEU A 17 -13.22 6.50 -6.88
N ARG A 18 -13.87 5.50 -7.49
CA ARG A 18 -14.42 5.61 -8.85
C ARG A 18 -15.46 6.72 -8.95
N ARG A 19 -16.38 6.79 -7.98
CA ARG A 19 -17.42 7.84 -7.95
C ARG A 19 -16.84 9.25 -7.84
N TRP A 20 -15.67 9.38 -7.21
CA TRP A 20 -14.94 10.64 -7.09
C TRP A 20 -13.98 10.92 -8.26
N ASN A 21 -14.00 10.11 -9.32
CA ASN A 21 -13.11 10.21 -10.48
C ASN A 21 -11.61 10.19 -10.13
N PHE A 22 -11.22 9.39 -9.14
CA PHE A 22 -9.80 9.11 -8.88
C PHE A 22 -9.22 8.20 -9.97
N THR A 23 -7.89 8.18 -10.08
CA THR A 23 -7.19 7.36 -11.07
C THR A 23 -7.41 5.87 -10.83
N ASP A 24 -7.38 5.08 -11.92
CA ASP A 24 -7.51 3.62 -11.86
C ASP A 24 -6.42 2.96 -11.00
N GLU A 25 -5.24 3.58 -10.91
CA GLU A 25 -4.17 3.16 -10.02
C GLU A 25 -4.61 3.18 -8.54
N LEU A 26 -5.22 4.28 -8.08
CA LEU A 26 -5.68 4.41 -6.69
C LEU A 26 -6.92 3.55 -6.42
N VAL A 27 -7.79 3.38 -7.42
CA VAL A 27 -8.90 2.43 -7.36
C VAL A 27 -8.38 0.99 -7.20
N THR A 28 -7.33 0.62 -7.94
CA THR A 28 -6.68 -0.70 -7.85
C THR A 28 -6.07 -0.91 -6.47
N VAL A 29 -5.39 0.10 -5.92
CA VAL A 29 -4.85 0.05 -4.55
C VAL A 29 -5.96 -0.24 -3.54
N ALA A 30 -7.08 0.48 -3.60
CA ALA A 30 -8.18 0.23 -2.68
C ALA A 30 -8.77 -1.18 -2.79
N LEU A 31 -8.82 -1.73 -4.00
CA LEU A 31 -9.39 -3.04 -4.26
C LEU A 31 -8.46 -4.20 -3.85
N GLU A 32 -7.16 -4.06 -4.08
CA GLU A 32 -6.21 -5.18 -4.10
C GLU A 32 -5.11 -5.09 -3.04
N ALA A 33 -5.02 -4.03 -2.25
CA ALA A 33 -3.92 -3.84 -1.30
C ALA A 33 -3.83 -4.88 -0.17
N GLU A 34 -4.83 -5.75 -0.04
CA GLU A 34 -4.89 -6.84 0.93
C GLU A 34 -4.91 -8.23 0.27
N ASP A 35 -4.85 -8.28 -1.07
CA ASP A 35 -4.51 -9.50 -1.77
C ASP A 35 -2.99 -9.71 -1.66
N TRP A 36 -2.60 -10.43 -0.61
CA TRP A 36 -1.18 -10.70 -0.33
C TRP A 36 -0.48 -11.53 -1.40
N GLN A 37 -1.24 -12.26 -2.23
CA GLN A 37 -0.70 -13.11 -3.31
C GLN A 37 -0.92 -12.50 -4.69
N ARG A 38 -1.27 -11.20 -4.74
CA ARG A 38 -1.42 -10.45 -5.98
C ARG A 38 -0.14 -10.54 -6.81
N ASP A 39 -0.26 -11.16 -7.97
CA ASP A 39 0.80 -11.27 -8.96
C ASP A 39 0.27 -10.80 -10.31
N ARG A 40 0.77 -9.64 -10.77
CA ARG A 40 0.41 -9.06 -12.06
C ARG A 40 1.62 -9.10 -12.99
N SER A 41 1.37 -9.39 -14.27
CA SER A 41 2.37 -9.46 -15.34
C SER A 41 2.94 -8.09 -15.78
N SER A 42 2.90 -7.09 -14.90
CA SER A 42 3.37 -5.71 -15.16
C SER A 42 4.64 -5.38 -14.39
N PRO A 43 5.33 -4.27 -14.71
CA PRO A 43 6.27 -3.65 -13.79
C PRO A 43 5.63 -3.39 -12.42
N PRO A 44 6.43 -3.31 -11.33
CA PRO A 44 5.92 -3.02 -10.00
C PRO A 44 5.12 -1.71 -9.98
N ASP A 45 3.99 -1.69 -9.29
CA ASP A 45 3.07 -0.54 -9.22
C ASP A 45 2.88 -0.03 -7.78
N CYS A 46 2.08 1.03 -7.63
CA CYS A 46 1.76 1.60 -6.33
C CYS A 46 1.06 0.61 -5.39
N CYS A 47 0.28 -0.33 -5.92
CA CYS A 47 -0.37 -1.37 -5.12
C CYS A 47 0.66 -2.29 -4.47
N ASP A 48 1.72 -2.66 -5.18
CA ASP A 48 2.81 -3.46 -4.61
C ASP A 48 3.49 -2.75 -3.43
N VAL A 49 3.66 -1.42 -3.53
CA VAL A 49 4.22 -0.59 -2.44
C VAL A 49 3.30 -0.58 -1.22
N VAL A 50 2.00 -0.40 -1.44
CA VAL A 50 1.01 -0.35 -0.35
C VAL A 50 0.89 -1.70 0.35
N VAL A 51 0.84 -2.82 -0.40
CA VAL A 51 0.85 -4.18 0.15
C VAL A 51 2.03 -4.37 1.11
N LEU A 52 3.24 -4.02 0.66
CA LEU A 52 4.43 -4.19 1.48
C LEU A 52 4.44 -3.24 2.69
N ALA A 53 4.01 -2.00 2.53
CA ALA A 53 3.91 -1.03 3.62
C ALA A 53 2.92 -1.49 4.70
N GLN A 54 1.79 -2.09 4.31
CA GLN A 54 0.83 -2.64 5.26
C GLN A 54 1.46 -3.78 6.06
N LEU A 55 2.04 -4.80 5.41
CA LEU A 55 2.69 -5.92 6.10
C LEU A 55 3.78 -5.45 7.07
N LEU A 56 4.63 -4.51 6.62
CA LEU A 56 5.67 -3.92 7.48
C LEU A 56 5.11 -3.10 8.65
N SER A 57 3.92 -2.49 8.48
CA SER A 57 3.27 -1.74 9.57
C SER A 57 2.75 -2.65 10.69
N TYR A 58 2.43 -3.90 10.36
CA TYR A 58 2.00 -4.93 11.30
C TYR A 58 3.15 -5.76 11.90
N SER A 59 4.37 -5.62 11.38
CA SER A 59 5.56 -6.29 11.91
C SER A 59 5.76 -6.00 13.40
N GLY A 60 5.86 -7.07 14.20
CA GLY A 60 6.05 -6.99 15.65
C GLY A 60 4.79 -6.66 16.45
N ARG A 61 3.61 -6.59 15.81
CA ARG A 61 2.31 -6.40 16.47
C ARG A 61 1.54 -7.73 16.54
N ALA A 62 0.70 -7.90 17.55
CA ALA A 62 -0.10 -9.11 17.75
C ALA A 62 -1.08 -9.34 16.58
N GLU A 63 -1.60 -8.27 16.00
CA GLU A 63 -2.49 -8.27 14.84
C GLU A 63 -1.80 -8.78 13.57
N GLY A 64 -0.47 -8.68 13.49
CA GLY A 64 0.34 -9.19 12.38
C GLY A 64 0.59 -10.70 12.42
N ALA A 65 0.28 -11.39 13.53
CA ALA A 65 0.62 -12.80 13.71
C ALA A 65 -0.06 -13.75 12.69
N ARG A 66 -1.15 -13.32 12.05
CA ARG A 66 -1.89 -14.09 11.03
C ARG A 66 -1.58 -13.65 9.59
N LEU A 67 -0.77 -12.62 9.42
CA LEU A 67 -0.41 -12.09 8.11
C LEU A 67 0.83 -12.81 7.56
N PRO A 68 0.97 -12.92 6.24
CA PRO A 68 2.17 -13.48 5.64
C PRO A 68 3.38 -12.61 5.97
N GLN A 69 4.57 -13.22 5.94
CA GLN A 69 5.79 -12.46 6.08
C GLN A 69 5.96 -11.54 4.86
N ALA A 70 6.45 -10.32 5.10
CA ALA A 70 6.69 -9.36 4.04
C ALA A 70 7.59 -9.92 2.93
N SER A 71 8.57 -10.77 3.25
CA SER A 71 9.46 -11.41 2.27
C SER A 71 8.83 -12.57 1.49
N SER A 72 7.66 -13.09 1.91
CA SER A 72 7.02 -14.24 1.27
C SER A 72 5.94 -13.87 0.26
N VAL A 73 5.70 -12.58 0.02
CA VAL A 73 4.67 -12.11 -0.93
C VAL A 73 5.28 -11.69 -2.28
N PRO A 74 4.56 -11.84 -3.41
CA PRO A 74 5.07 -11.47 -4.73
C PRO A 74 5.50 -10.00 -4.82
N ALA A 75 4.77 -9.09 -4.15
CA ALA A 75 5.11 -7.66 -4.10
C ALA A 75 6.53 -7.39 -3.60
N PHE A 76 7.04 -8.17 -2.65
CA PHE A 76 8.41 -8.03 -2.17
C PHE A 76 9.41 -8.43 -3.25
N GLY A 77 9.18 -9.55 -3.93
CA GLY A 77 9.99 -9.95 -5.10
C GLY A 77 9.97 -8.84 -6.16
N ARG A 78 8.79 -8.41 -6.61
CA ARG A 78 8.65 -7.40 -7.66
C ARG A 78 9.37 -6.08 -7.33
N LEU A 79 9.26 -5.60 -6.09
CA LEU A 79 9.94 -4.36 -5.65
C LEU A 79 11.43 -4.56 -5.32
N CYS A 80 11.83 -5.74 -4.83
CA CYS A 80 13.18 -6.00 -4.35
C CYS A 80 14.09 -6.69 -5.38
N LEU A 81 13.55 -7.25 -6.47
CA LEU A 81 14.34 -7.77 -7.59
C LEU A 81 15.11 -6.66 -8.33
N GLY A 82 14.77 -5.38 -8.09
CA GLY A 82 15.59 -4.22 -8.47
C GLY A 82 16.75 -3.90 -7.51
N LYS A 83 16.89 -4.59 -6.37
CA LYS A 83 17.84 -4.26 -5.28
C LYS A 83 19.25 -4.88 -5.42
N GLN A 84 19.80 -4.91 -6.63
CA GLN A 84 21.27 -4.74 -6.78
C GLN A 84 21.72 -3.31 -6.39
N LYS A 85 20.81 -2.44 -5.92
CA LYS A 85 21.06 -1.07 -5.44
C LYS A 85 20.64 -0.88 -3.96
N ALA A 86 21.24 -1.62 -3.03
CA ALA A 86 20.94 -1.52 -1.60
C ALA A 86 21.07 -0.09 -1.02
N SER A 87 21.94 0.76 -1.58
CA SER A 87 22.06 2.19 -1.21
C SER A 87 20.82 3.02 -1.57
N ALA A 88 20.19 2.74 -2.71
CA ALA A 88 19.01 3.49 -3.19
C ALA A 88 17.75 3.23 -2.35
N THR A 89 17.67 2.09 -1.64
CA THR A 89 16.48 1.73 -0.84
C THR A 89 16.31 2.67 0.36
N LEU A 90 17.41 3.10 1.00
CA LEU A 90 17.35 3.99 2.15
C LEU A 90 16.94 5.42 1.75
N GLU A 91 17.45 5.91 0.61
CA GLU A 91 17.07 7.19 0.04
C GLU A 91 15.62 7.20 -0.46
N LEU A 92 15.15 6.10 -1.07
CA LEU A 92 13.77 5.93 -1.49
C LEU A 92 12.81 5.93 -0.28
N LEU A 93 13.13 5.18 0.78
CA LEU A 93 12.34 5.17 2.01
C LEU A 93 12.29 6.55 2.67
N THR A 94 13.40 7.29 2.64
CA THR A 94 13.48 8.66 3.17
C THR A 94 12.65 9.64 2.33
N SER A 95 12.66 9.48 1.01
CA SER A 95 11.90 10.31 0.07
C SER A 95 10.40 10.03 0.16
N ALA A 96 9.99 8.76 0.28
CA ALA A 96 8.61 8.36 0.49
C ALA A 96 8.03 8.95 1.80
N LYS A 97 8.80 8.86 2.90
CA LYS A 97 8.42 9.51 4.18
C LYS A 97 8.24 11.02 4.04
N ARG A 98 9.08 11.69 3.23
CA ARG A 98 9.00 13.13 3.01
C ARG A 98 7.74 13.52 2.24
N SER A 99 7.37 12.74 1.22
CA SER A 99 6.18 12.96 0.38
C SER A 99 4.87 12.78 1.18
N ILE A 100 4.79 11.73 2.01
CA ILE A 100 3.64 11.52 2.90
C ILE A 100 3.49 12.73 3.85
N LYS A 101 4.61 13.19 4.44
CA LYS A 101 4.60 14.32 5.38
C LYS A 101 4.23 15.65 4.71
N SER A 102 4.50 15.84 3.42
CA SER A 102 4.05 17.05 2.70
C SER A 102 2.56 16.98 2.35
N MET A 103 2.06 15.83 1.90
CA MET A 103 0.63 15.65 1.63
C MET A 103 -0.23 15.80 2.89
N GLN A 104 0.19 15.18 4.00
CA GLN A 104 -0.49 15.34 5.29
C GLN A 104 -0.55 16.81 5.74
N ARG A 105 0.54 17.57 5.54
CA ARG A 105 0.57 19.01 5.88
C ARG A 105 -0.36 19.83 5.01
N ALA A 106 -0.42 19.55 3.71
CA ALA A 106 -1.34 20.24 2.80
C ALA A 106 -2.82 19.99 3.17
N LEU A 107 -3.17 18.73 3.49
CA LEU A 107 -4.52 18.37 3.91
C LEU A 107 -4.93 19.01 5.24
N LEU A 108 -4.02 19.05 6.23
CA LEU A 108 -4.24 19.70 7.53
C LEU A 108 -4.30 21.23 7.43
N ALA A 109 -3.55 21.83 6.51
CA ALA A 109 -3.60 23.27 6.27
C ALA A 109 -4.90 23.69 5.55
N SER A 110 -5.44 22.81 4.69
CA SER A 110 -6.69 23.04 3.97
C SER A 110 -7.94 22.91 4.86
N THR A 111 -7.84 22.28 6.03
CA THR A 111 -8.97 22.12 6.98
C THR A 111 -9.11 23.28 7.97
N ARG A 112 -8.25 24.31 7.85
CA ARG A 112 -8.21 25.47 8.76
C ARG A 112 -8.70 26.79 8.12
N LYS A 113 -9.43 26.70 7.00
CA LYS A 113 -10.14 27.83 6.37
C LYS A 113 -11.64 27.63 6.44
#